data_AF-A0A2L2YE68-F1
#
_entry.id   AF-A0A2L2YE68-F1
#
_cell.length_a   1.000
_cell.length_b   1.000
_cell.length_c   1.000
_cell.angle_alpha   90.00
_cell.angle_beta   90.00
_cell.angle_gamma   90.00
#
_symmetry.space_group_name_H-M   'P 1'
#
loop_
_entity.id
_entity.type
_entity.pdbx_description
1 polymer ?
#
loop_
_entity_poly.entity_id
_entity_poly.type
_entity_poly.pdbx_seq_one_letter_code
_entity_poly.pdbx_strand_id
1 'polypeptide(L)'
;DDDLVQHDGWWCISNIKEISGPVAIEFQPHCYVKALNNGQFVLGRPHTPGTGPDPEEVLTAIALSGTKIALKSGYNKYLRVGMDGQIYGRSDAIGSMEQWEPIFQDDKLALLSATNRFMSVDDEGCDIVAVSKTAEANEMLKIRSNAQKEKSNKDDIPEEEKGSVKSCELNYVKKFQSFQDRKLRINAEDRGTVKQAKHEGNLHEVLLDRRAKMKSDKFCK
;
A
#
# COMPACT_ATOMS: atom_id res chain seq x y z
N ASP A 1 15.24 -8.69 -1.66
CA ASP A 1 14.14 -8.96 -0.74
C ASP A 1 13.82 -10.44 -0.91
N ASP A 2 14.07 -11.25 0.11
CA ASP A 2 14.03 -12.71 0.00
C ASP A 2 12.59 -13.22 -0.21
N ASP A 3 11.61 -12.60 0.45
CA ASP A 3 10.17 -12.87 0.26
C ASP A 3 9.76 -12.65 -1.20
N LEU A 4 10.19 -11.54 -1.81
CA LEU A 4 9.88 -11.24 -3.21
C LEU A 4 10.38 -12.33 -4.16
N VAL A 5 11.56 -12.89 -3.90
CA VAL A 5 12.15 -13.96 -4.72
C VAL A 5 11.39 -15.27 -4.48
N GLN A 6 11.06 -15.58 -3.23
CA GLN A 6 10.30 -16.77 -2.86
C GLN A 6 8.88 -16.79 -3.43
N HIS A 7 8.34 -15.64 -3.83
CA HIS A 7 7.00 -15.51 -4.39
C HIS A 7 7.01 -15.03 -5.85
N ASP A 8 8.09 -15.23 -6.61
CA ASP A 8 8.19 -14.90 -8.05
C ASP A 8 7.78 -13.44 -8.38
N GLY A 9 8.26 -12.49 -7.59
CA GLY A 9 7.96 -11.07 -7.78
C GLY A 9 6.65 -10.59 -7.16
N TRP A 10 5.88 -11.47 -6.50
CA TRP A 10 4.66 -11.10 -5.78
C TRP A 10 4.98 -10.59 -4.37
N TRP A 11 4.86 -9.29 -4.16
CA TRP A 11 5.14 -8.64 -2.88
C TRP A 11 3.91 -8.52 -2.00
N CYS A 12 4.09 -8.63 -0.67
CA CYS A 12 3.02 -8.42 0.31
C CYS A 12 2.63 -6.94 0.41
N ILE A 13 1.34 -6.67 0.30
CA ILE A 13 0.75 -5.34 0.42
C ILE A 13 0.72 -4.89 1.88
N SER A 14 1.00 -3.60 2.10
CA SER A 14 1.07 -2.98 3.44
C SER A 14 -0.04 -1.96 3.71
N ASN A 15 -0.75 -1.49 2.69
CA ASN A 15 -1.83 -0.52 2.83
C ASN A 15 -2.91 -0.71 1.77
N ILE A 16 -4.11 -0.19 2.03
CA ILE A 16 -5.25 -0.34 1.12
C ILE A 16 -5.05 0.28 -0.27
N LYS A 17 -4.24 1.34 -0.39
CA LYS A 17 -4.02 2.02 -1.68
C LYS A 17 -3.22 1.17 -2.66
N GLU A 18 -2.43 0.24 -2.14
CA GLU A 18 -1.68 -0.75 -2.92
C GLU A 18 -2.56 -1.91 -3.42
N ILE A 19 -3.78 -2.07 -2.89
CA ILE A 19 -4.72 -3.14 -3.30
C ILE A 19 -5.46 -2.71 -4.57
N SER A 20 -4.79 -2.88 -5.72
CA SER A 20 -5.33 -2.56 -7.03
C SER A 20 -4.71 -3.44 -8.11
N GLY A 21 -5.50 -3.79 -9.13
CA GLY A 21 -5.03 -4.62 -10.23
C GLY A 21 -4.87 -6.09 -9.83
N PRO A 22 -3.90 -6.82 -10.40
CA PRO A 22 -3.73 -8.24 -10.10
C PRO A 22 -3.23 -8.45 -8.67
N VAL A 23 -3.95 -9.29 -7.92
CA VAL A 23 -3.64 -9.65 -6.54
C VAL A 23 -3.88 -11.15 -6.30
N ALA A 24 -3.22 -11.69 -5.28
CA ALA A 24 -3.48 -13.03 -4.77
C ALA A 24 -3.69 -12.96 -3.25
N ILE A 25 -4.61 -13.76 -2.72
CA ILE A 25 -4.90 -13.85 -1.28
C ILE A 25 -4.23 -15.10 -0.75
N GLU A 26 -3.40 -14.96 0.28
CA GLU A 26 -2.63 -16.04 0.90
C GLU A 26 -3.06 -16.19 2.37
N PHE A 27 -3.54 -17.38 2.76
CA PHE A 27 -3.90 -17.69 4.15
C PHE A 27 -2.79 -18.47 4.89
N GLN A 28 -2.04 -19.27 4.16
CA GLN A 28 -0.92 -20.07 4.69
C GLN A 28 0.28 -19.89 3.76
N PRO A 29 1.52 -20.13 4.22
CA PRO A 29 2.71 -19.97 3.40
C PRO A 29 2.57 -20.66 2.03
N HIS A 30 2.63 -19.86 0.97
CA HIS A 30 2.50 -20.29 -0.43
C HIS A 30 1.16 -20.96 -0.78
N CYS A 31 0.10 -20.77 0.01
CA CYS A 31 -1.24 -21.32 -0.27
C CYS A 31 -2.20 -20.16 -0.58
N TYR A 32 -2.68 -20.10 -1.83
CA TYR A 32 -3.49 -18.98 -2.31
C TYR A 32 -4.95 -19.36 -2.48
N VAL A 33 -5.84 -18.38 -2.41
CA VAL A 33 -7.26 -18.57 -2.75
C VAL A 33 -7.40 -18.85 -4.24
N LYS A 34 -7.95 -20.02 -4.56
CA LYS A 34 -8.15 -20.53 -5.91
C LYS A 34 -9.61 -20.49 -6.30
N ALA A 35 -9.91 -19.91 -7.46
CA ALA A 35 -11.24 -19.91 -8.04
C ALA A 35 -11.53 -21.23 -8.77
N LEU A 36 -12.73 -21.79 -8.57
CA LEU A 36 -13.21 -22.96 -9.31
C LEU A 36 -14.22 -22.56 -10.38
N ASN A 37 -14.32 -23.36 -11.44
CA ASN A 37 -15.24 -23.15 -12.56
C ASN A 37 -16.74 -23.19 -12.18
N ASN A 38 -17.08 -23.79 -11.04
CA ASN A 38 -18.44 -23.84 -10.49
C ASN A 38 -18.81 -22.60 -9.64
N GLY A 39 -17.88 -21.64 -9.55
CA GLY A 39 -18.02 -20.40 -8.79
C GLY A 39 -17.79 -20.56 -7.29
N GLN A 40 -17.15 -21.64 -6.84
CA GLN A 40 -16.63 -21.74 -5.47
C GLN A 40 -15.17 -21.27 -5.40
N PHE A 41 -14.69 -21.06 -4.17
CA PHE A 41 -13.30 -20.74 -3.87
C PHE A 41 -12.77 -21.71 -2.83
N VAL A 42 -11.56 -22.19 -3.07
CA VAL A 42 -10.85 -23.13 -2.19
C VAL A 42 -9.46 -22.60 -1.88
N LEU A 43 -8.83 -23.13 -0.83
CA LEU A 43 -7.42 -22.91 -0.58
C LEU A 43 -6.58 -23.82 -1.48
N GLY A 44 -5.72 -23.23 -2.29
CA GLY A 44 -4.74 -23.93 -3.11
C GLY A 44 -3.72 -24.67 -2.25
N ARG A 45 -3.05 -25.66 -2.85
CA ARG A 45 -1.95 -26.37 -2.19
C ARG A 45 -0.74 -25.46 -2.05
N PRO A 46 0.17 -25.74 -1.11
CA PRO A 46 1.42 -25.00 -1.00
C PRO A 46 2.22 -25.06 -2.32
N HIS A 47 2.53 -23.89 -2.86
CA HIS A 47 3.42 -23.72 -4.00
C HIS A 47 4.88 -23.93 -3.61
N THR A 48 5.74 -24.20 -4.59
CA THR A 48 7.17 -24.32 -4.35
C THR A 48 7.76 -22.91 -4.15
N PRO A 49 8.65 -22.69 -3.15
CA PRO A 49 9.32 -21.41 -3.01
C PRO A 49 10.05 -21.02 -4.31
N GLY A 50 9.83 -19.79 -4.76
CA GLY A 50 10.29 -19.28 -6.05
C GLY A 50 9.21 -19.27 -7.13
N THR A 51 8.00 -19.76 -6.86
CA THR A 51 6.87 -19.71 -7.80
C THR A 51 5.76 -18.78 -7.30
N GLY A 52 5.11 -18.11 -8.25
CA GLY A 52 3.93 -17.28 -8.00
C GLY A 52 2.62 -18.08 -7.98
N PRO A 53 1.49 -17.42 -7.67
CA PRO A 53 0.16 -18.00 -7.78
C PRO A 53 -0.17 -18.45 -9.22
N ASP A 54 -0.96 -19.52 -9.32
CA ASP A 54 -1.50 -20.00 -10.59
C ASP A 54 -2.51 -19.02 -11.20
N PRO A 55 -2.78 -19.07 -12.51
CA PRO A 55 -3.75 -18.16 -13.16
C PRO A 55 -5.14 -18.15 -12.52
N GLU A 56 -5.58 -19.26 -11.93
CA GLU A 56 -6.85 -19.42 -11.22
C GLU A 56 -6.85 -18.88 -9.78
N GLU A 57 -5.66 -18.61 -9.24
CA GLU A 57 -5.43 -17.99 -7.93
C GLU A 57 -5.23 -16.46 -8.03
N VAL A 58 -5.02 -15.95 -9.25
CA VAL A 58 -4.92 -14.52 -9.51
C VAL A 58 -6.32 -13.90 -9.59
N LEU A 59 -6.55 -12.92 -8.72
CA LEU A 59 -7.74 -12.08 -8.69
C LEU A 59 -7.40 -10.68 -9.23
N THR A 60 -8.42 -9.94 -9.66
CA THR A 60 -8.32 -8.51 -9.92
C THR A 60 -8.99 -7.74 -8.81
N ALA A 61 -8.22 -6.95 -8.06
CA ALA A 61 -8.70 -6.00 -7.08
C ALA A 61 -9.09 -4.68 -7.76
N ILE A 62 -10.25 -4.15 -7.36
CA ILE A 62 -10.80 -2.90 -7.84
C ILE A 62 -11.11 -2.04 -6.62
N ALA A 63 -10.43 -0.90 -6.49
CA ALA A 63 -10.73 0.07 -5.45
C ALA A 63 -12.12 0.69 -5.69
N LEU A 64 -12.98 0.66 -4.68
CA LEU A 64 -14.32 1.25 -4.73
C LEU A 64 -14.37 2.59 -3.98
N SER A 65 -13.72 2.63 -2.82
CA SER A 65 -13.62 3.80 -1.95
C SER A 65 -12.28 3.77 -1.21
N GLY A 66 -12.04 4.75 -0.34
CA GLY A 66 -10.85 4.76 0.52
C GLY A 66 -10.78 3.61 1.53
N THR A 67 -11.86 2.84 1.73
CA THR A 67 -11.93 1.72 2.69
C THR A 67 -12.37 0.40 2.09
N LYS A 68 -12.95 0.39 0.88
CA LYS A 68 -13.54 -0.81 0.28
C LYS A 68 -12.96 -1.15 -1.08
N ILE A 69 -12.88 -2.45 -1.33
CA ILE A 69 -12.47 -3.04 -2.59
C ILE A 69 -13.53 -4.02 -3.09
N ALA A 70 -13.50 -4.32 -4.38
CA ALA A 70 -14.10 -5.52 -4.96
C ALA A 70 -12.99 -6.42 -5.50
N LEU A 71 -13.25 -7.72 -5.48
CA LEU A 71 -12.33 -8.74 -5.99
C LEU A 71 -13.02 -9.51 -7.11
N LYS A 72 -12.32 -9.72 -8.22
CA LYS A 72 -12.83 -10.42 -9.40
C LYS A 72 -11.95 -11.61 -9.74
N SER A 73 -12.54 -12.78 -9.93
CA SER A 73 -11.81 -13.98 -10.31
C SER A 73 -11.38 -13.97 -11.78
N GLY A 74 -10.45 -14.86 -12.14
CA GLY A 74 -10.07 -15.15 -13.53
C GLY A 74 -11.24 -15.59 -14.42
N TYR A 75 -12.36 -16.06 -13.83
CA TYR A 75 -13.60 -16.37 -14.55
C TYR A 75 -14.49 -15.14 -14.81
N ASN A 76 -13.95 -13.93 -14.61
CA ASN A 76 -14.64 -12.67 -14.84
C ASN A 76 -15.87 -12.45 -13.93
N LYS A 77 -15.89 -13.08 -12.74
CA LYS A 77 -16.97 -12.96 -11.75
C LYS A 77 -16.47 -12.35 -10.45
N TYR A 78 -17.30 -11.54 -9.81
CA TYR A 78 -16.98 -10.91 -8.53
C TYR A 78 -17.16 -11.89 -7.37
N LEU A 79 -16.23 -11.81 -6.42
CA LEU A 79 -16.28 -12.52 -5.14
C LEU A 79 -17.39 -11.92 -4.29
N ARG A 80 -18.39 -12.74 -4.00
CA ARG A 80 -19.58 -12.39 -3.26
C ARG A 80 -19.67 -13.23 -1.98
N VAL A 81 -19.98 -12.59 -0.85
CA VAL A 81 -20.38 -13.30 0.36
C VAL A 81 -21.86 -13.72 0.31
N GLY A 82 -22.15 -14.97 0.62
CA GLY A 82 -23.48 -15.50 0.81
C GLY A 82 -24.02 -15.24 2.23
N MET A 83 -25.34 -15.32 2.40
CA MET A 83 -25.95 -15.17 3.73
C MET A 83 -25.61 -16.33 4.68
N ASP A 84 -25.25 -17.47 4.11
CA ASP A 84 -24.72 -18.67 4.76
C ASP A 84 -23.24 -18.50 5.19
N GLY A 85 -22.58 -17.41 4.80
CA GLY A 85 -21.15 -17.20 5.02
C GLY A 85 -20.27 -17.86 3.96
N GLN A 86 -20.82 -18.54 2.96
CA GLN A 86 -20.03 -19.11 1.89
C GLN A 86 -19.64 -18.03 0.87
N ILE A 87 -18.46 -18.15 0.25
CA ILE A 87 -18.01 -17.22 -0.78
C ILE A 87 -18.22 -17.81 -2.19
N TYR A 88 -18.81 -17.00 -3.06
CA TYR A 88 -19.19 -17.39 -4.42
C TYR A 88 -18.68 -16.41 -5.47
N GLY A 89 -18.26 -16.93 -6.61
CA GLY A 89 -17.75 -16.17 -7.76
C GLY A 89 -18.73 -16.25 -8.92
N ARG A 90 -19.95 -15.71 -8.74
CA ARG A 90 -21.04 -15.81 -9.74
C ARG A 90 -21.58 -14.46 -10.21
N SER A 91 -21.24 -13.37 -9.53
CA SER A 91 -21.79 -12.05 -9.82
C SER A 91 -21.08 -11.37 -10.99
N ASP A 92 -21.85 -10.78 -11.91
CA ASP A 92 -21.35 -9.97 -13.04
C ASP A 92 -21.19 -8.48 -12.70
N ALA A 93 -21.75 -8.04 -11.58
CA ALA A 93 -21.72 -6.66 -11.13
C ALA A 93 -21.34 -6.58 -9.65
N ILE A 94 -20.83 -5.41 -9.26
CA ILE A 94 -20.45 -5.09 -7.88
C ILE A 94 -21.69 -4.54 -7.17
N GLY A 95 -22.32 -5.36 -6.34
CA GLY A 95 -23.34 -4.94 -5.40
C GLY A 95 -22.76 -4.83 -3.99
N SER A 96 -23.63 -4.78 -2.97
CA SER A 96 -23.19 -4.70 -1.57
C SER A 96 -22.43 -5.95 -1.12
N MET A 97 -22.81 -7.13 -1.61
CA MET A 97 -22.25 -8.41 -1.16
C MET A 97 -20.89 -8.74 -1.80
N GLU A 98 -20.50 -7.97 -2.82
CA GLU A 98 -19.22 -8.07 -3.52
C GLU A 98 -18.16 -7.11 -2.94
N GLN A 99 -18.55 -6.28 -1.97
CA GLN A 99 -17.64 -5.33 -1.32
C GLN A 99 -16.94 -6.00 -0.14
N TRP A 100 -15.64 -5.79 -0.08
CA TRP A 100 -14.75 -6.25 0.98
C TRP A 100 -14.01 -5.05 1.58
N GLU A 101 -13.80 -5.08 2.88
CA GLU A 101 -13.12 -4.03 3.63
C GLU A 101 -11.83 -4.61 4.25
N PRO A 102 -10.66 -4.28 3.68
CA PRO A 102 -9.36 -4.64 4.23
C PRO A 102 -9.10 -3.93 5.56
N ILE A 103 -8.85 -4.70 6.62
CA ILE A 103 -8.53 -4.19 7.96
C ILE A 103 -7.06 -4.50 8.26
N PHE A 104 -6.25 -3.45 8.36
CA PHE A 104 -4.84 -3.55 8.76
C PHE A 104 -4.71 -3.21 10.25
N GLN A 105 -4.11 -4.11 11.03
CA GLN A 105 -3.84 -3.90 12.45
C GLN A 105 -2.60 -4.68 12.88
N ASP A 106 -1.65 -4.03 13.57
CA ASP A 106 -0.44 -4.66 14.11
C ASP A 106 0.33 -5.51 13.08
N ASP A 107 0.54 -4.95 11.88
CA ASP A 107 1.15 -5.61 10.71
C ASP A 107 0.43 -6.87 10.20
N LYS A 108 -0.83 -7.08 10.63
CA LYS A 108 -1.72 -8.13 10.14
C LYS A 108 -2.82 -7.54 9.28
N LEU A 109 -3.37 -8.38 8.42
CA LEU A 109 -4.46 -8.03 7.51
C LEU A 109 -5.57 -9.08 7.61
N ALA A 110 -6.80 -8.60 7.69
CA ALA A 110 -8.01 -9.41 7.56
C ALA A 110 -8.97 -8.75 6.56
N LEU A 111 -9.83 -9.54 5.92
CA LEU A 111 -10.85 -9.05 4.98
C LEU A 111 -12.25 -9.15 5.59
N LEU A 112 -12.87 -8.01 5.85
CA LEU A 112 -14.23 -7.94 6.37
C LEU A 112 -15.25 -7.94 5.21
N SER A 113 -16.25 -8.80 5.29
CA SER A 113 -17.36 -8.87 4.33
C SER A 113 -18.48 -7.90 4.68
N ALA A 114 -19.38 -7.66 3.73
CA ALA A 114 -20.61 -6.87 3.94
C ALA A 114 -21.57 -7.44 5.02
N THR A 115 -21.38 -8.70 5.43
CA THR A 115 -22.16 -9.33 6.52
C THR A 115 -21.53 -9.12 7.90
N ASN A 116 -20.50 -8.27 8.01
CA ASN A 116 -19.70 -8.05 9.22
C ASN A 116 -19.06 -9.35 9.75
N ARG A 117 -18.55 -10.16 8.82
CA ARG A 117 -17.80 -11.39 9.10
C ARG A 117 -16.50 -11.40 8.31
N PHE A 118 -15.43 -11.89 8.93
CA PHE A 118 -14.11 -11.97 8.33
C PHE A 118 -13.98 -13.19 7.42
N MET A 119 -13.30 -13.01 6.29
CA MET A 119 -12.89 -14.10 5.41
C MET A 119 -11.89 -15.01 6.11
N SER A 120 -12.09 -16.31 6.03
CA SER A 120 -11.22 -17.35 6.57
C SER A 120 -11.30 -18.63 5.73
N VAL A 121 -10.51 -19.62 6.12
CA VAL A 121 -10.60 -20.99 5.63
C VAL A 121 -11.44 -21.79 6.63
N ASP A 122 -12.26 -22.71 6.13
CA ASP A 122 -13.06 -23.60 6.96
C ASP A 122 -12.21 -24.56 7.81
N ASP A 123 -12.87 -25.29 8.72
CA ASP A 123 -12.19 -26.20 9.65
C ASP A 123 -11.50 -27.38 8.93
N GLU A 124 -11.96 -27.74 7.72
CA GLU A 124 -11.32 -28.76 6.88
C GLU A 124 -10.09 -28.22 6.14
N GLY A 125 -9.87 -26.90 6.14
CA GLY A 125 -8.73 -26.26 5.48
C GLY A 125 -8.86 -26.20 3.96
N CYS A 126 -10.08 -26.36 3.43
CA CYS A 126 -10.33 -26.46 2.00
C CYS A 126 -11.14 -25.27 1.47
N ASP A 127 -12.27 -24.95 2.08
CA ASP A 127 -13.22 -23.98 1.52
C ASP A 127 -12.99 -22.58 2.09
N ILE A 128 -13.14 -21.56 1.24
CA ILE A 128 -13.06 -20.17 1.70
C ILE A 128 -14.44 -19.69 2.12
N VAL A 129 -14.52 -19.23 3.37
CA VAL A 129 -15.76 -18.84 4.04
C VAL A 129 -15.62 -17.47 4.70
N ALA A 130 -16.73 -16.91 5.18
CA ALA A 130 -16.78 -15.69 5.96
C ALA A 130 -17.79 -15.84 7.10
N VAL A 131 -17.39 -16.57 8.15
CA VAL A 131 -18.28 -16.95 9.26
C VAL A 131 -17.94 -16.21 10.55
N SER A 132 -16.66 -15.99 10.86
CA SER A 132 -16.27 -15.40 12.15
C SER A 132 -16.57 -13.90 12.21
N LYS A 133 -17.01 -13.43 13.38
CA LYS A 133 -17.18 -11.98 13.67
C LYS A 133 -15.90 -11.35 14.23
N THR A 134 -14.95 -12.17 14.65
CA THR A 134 -13.68 -11.77 15.25
C THR A 134 -12.55 -12.26 14.36
N ALA A 135 -11.55 -11.41 14.12
CA ALA A 135 -10.37 -11.80 13.37
C ALA A 135 -9.39 -12.48 14.33
N GLU A 136 -9.30 -13.80 14.26
CA GLU A 136 -8.33 -14.61 15.00
C GLU A 136 -7.27 -15.14 14.03
N ALA A 137 -6.53 -16.18 14.41
CA ALA A 137 -5.41 -16.68 13.61
C ALA A 137 -5.81 -17.16 12.20
N ASN A 138 -7.02 -17.72 12.04
CA ASN A 138 -7.50 -18.27 10.78
C ASN A 138 -8.02 -17.20 9.81
N GLU A 139 -8.38 -16.02 10.31
CA GLU A 139 -8.84 -14.87 9.52
C GLU A 139 -7.68 -13.97 9.05
N MET A 140 -6.48 -14.18 9.58
CA MET A 140 -5.29 -13.44 9.15
C MET A 140 -4.83 -13.94 7.80
N LEU A 141 -4.69 -13.01 6.86
CA LEU A 141 -4.26 -13.29 5.49
C LEU A 141 -3.23 -12.26 5.03
N LYS A 142 -2.57 -12.56 3.92
CA LYS A 142 -1.76 -11.61 3.16
C LYS A 142 -2.41 -11.39 1.81
N ILE A 143 -2.38 -10.16 1.33
CA ILE A 143 -2.68 -9.87 -0.08
C ILE A 143 -1.36 -9.56 -0.74
N ARG A 144 -1.04 -10.30 -1.80
CA ARG A 144 0.14 -10.08 -2.62
C ARG A 144 -0.23 -9.42 -3.93
N SER A 145 0.65 -8.59 -4.45
CA SER A 145 0.51 -7.99 -5.78
C SER A 145 1.78 -8.22 -6.60
N ASN A 146 1.62 -8.35 -7.91
CA ASN A 146 2.71 -8.26 -8.88
C ASN A 146 2.72 -6.91 -9.62
N ALA A 147 1.86 -5.97 -9.24
CA ALA A 147 1.86 -4.63 -9.78
C ALA A 147 3.23 -3.99 -9.49
N GLN A 148 3.73 -3.17 -10.42
CA GLN A 148 4.91 -2.37 -10.13
C GLN A 148 4.58 -1.50 -8.92
N LYS A 149 5.32 -1.66 -7.81
CA LYS A 149 5.27 -0.66 -6.74
C LYS A 149 5.57 0.67 -7.41
N GLU A 150 4.58 1.55 -7.49
CA GLU A 150 4.87 2.96 -7.66
C GLU A 150 5.79 3.27 -6.49
N LYS A 151 7.07 3.48 -6.78
CA LYS A 151 7.99 4.01 -5.79
C LYS A 151 7.27 5.24 -5.31
N SER A 152 6.89 5.27 -4.03
CA SER A 152 6.54 6.52 -3.38
C SER A 152 7.75 7.39 -3.61
N ASN A 153 7.65 8.21 -4.65
CA ASN A 153 8.81 8.87 -5.16
C ASN A 153 9.15 9.82 -4.02
N LYS A 154 10.29 9.58 -3.37
CA LYS A 154 10.97 10.64 -2.64
C LYS A 154 11.21 11.86 -3.53
N ASP A 155 10.88 11.79 -4.82
CA ASP A 155 10.85 12.83 -5.82
C ASP A 155 9.58 13.71 -5.86
N ASP A 156 8.47 13.32 -5.23
CA ASP A 156 7.32 14.23 -5.01
C ASP A 156 7.55 15.18 -3.83
N ILE A 157 8.54 14.88 -2.99
CA ILE A 157 9.07 15.81 -2.01
C ILE A 157 10.01 16.75 -2.77
N PRO A 158 9.75 18.07 -2.80
CA PRO A 158 10.66 19.03 -3.42
C PRO A 158 12.09 18.82 -2.90
N GLU A 159 13.12 18.96 -3.74
CA GLU A 159 14.52 18.77 -3.30
C GLU A 159 14.87 19.61 -2.06
N GLU A 160 14.19 20.74 -1.88
CA GLU A 160 14.30 21.63 -0.74
C GLU A 160 13.81 20.99 0.58
N GLU A 161 12.99 19.94 0.52
CA GLU A 161 12.45 19.23 1.68
C GLU A 161 13.08 17.84 1.90
N LYS A 162 13.90 17.38 0.94
CA LYS A 162 14.61 16.10 1.02
C LYS A 162 15.74 16.13 2.06
N GLY A 163 15.70 15.15 2.96
CA GLY A 163 16.78 14.85 3.92
C GLY A 163 16.74 15.65 5.23
N SER A 164 17.91 15.83 5.82
CA SER A 164 18.10 16.53 7.10
C SER A 164 17.84 18.04 6.97
N VAL A 165 17.57 18.73 8.09
CA VAL A 165 17.42 20.20 8.12
C VAL A 165 18.61 20.92 7.47
N LYS A 166 19.81 20.34 7.56
CA LYS A 166 21.01 20.89 6.92
C LYS A 166 20.97 20.78 5.39
N SER A 167 20.46 19.68 4.85
CA SER A 167 20.33 19.48 3.40
C SER A 167 19.20 20.30 2.81
N CYS A 168 18.09 20.46 3.54
CA CYS A 168 16.98 21.33 3.15
C CYS A 168 17.44 22.79 2.93
N GLU A 169 18.14 23.37 3.91
CA GLU A 169 18.68 24.74 3.80
C GLU A 169 19.71 24.87 2.67
N LEU A 170 20.56 23.85 2.49
CA LEU A 170 21.59 23.84 1.45
C LEU A 170 20.98 23.80 0.03
N ASN A 171 19.98 22.95 -0.19
CA ASN A 171 19.28 22.81 -1.47
C ASN A 171 18.49 24.08 -1.80
N TYR A 172 17.83 24.67 -0.79
CA TYR A 172 17.11 25.93 -0.93
C TYR A 172 18.03 27.09 -1.32
N VAL A 173 19.16 27.28 -0.62
CA VAL A 173 20.09 28.39 -0.87
C VAL A 173 20.78 28.26 -2.24
N LYS A 174 21.12 27.03 -2.66
CA LYS A 174 21.73 26.77 -3.98
C LYS A 174 20.89 27.26 -5.15
N LYS A 175 19.55 27.18 -5.05
CA LYS A 175 18.61 27.60 -6.10
C LYS A 175 18.67 29.09 -6.39
N PHE A 176 19.14 29.90 -5.44
CA PHE A 176 19.02 31.35 -5.50
C PHE A 176 20.33 32.14 -5.36
N GLN A 177 21.47 31.48 -5.11
CA GLN A 177 22.79 32.13 -5.15
C GLN A 177 23.45 31.99 -6.53
N SER A 178 24.00 33.10 -7.04
CA SER A 178 24.78 33.09 -8.28
C SER A 178 26.24 32.67 -8.02
N PHE A 179 26.69 31.63 -8.72
CA PHE A 179 28.00 30.98 -8.55
C PHE A 179 29.19 31.69 -9.22
N GLN A 180 29.21 33.02 -9.30
CA GLN A 180 30.36 33.73 -9.91
C GLN A 180 31.67 33.48 -9.15
N ASP A 181 31.61 33.35 -7.82
CA ASP A 181 32.79 33.16 -6.96
C ASP A 181 33.04 31.71 -6.49
N ARG A 182 32.30 30.71 -7.00
CA ARG A 182 32.32 29.28 -6.57
C ARG A 182 32.16 29.01 -5.05
N LYS A 183 31.84 30.03 -4.23
CA LYS A 183 31.68 29.91 -2.77
C LYS A 183 30.21 29.95 -2.38
N LEU A 184 29.71 28.86 -1.79
CA LEU A 184 28.37 28.77 -1.23
C LEU A 184 28.34 29.47 0.14
N ARG A 185 27.43 30.44 0.33
CA ARG A 185 27.25 31.12 1.62
C ARG A 185 25.98 30.59 2.30
N ILE A 186 26.12 30.05 3.50
CA ILE A 186 24.98 29.54 4.28
C ILE A 186 24.85 30.41 5.53
N ASN A 187 23.61 30.63 5.98
CA ASN A 187 23.35 31.38 7.21
C ASN A 187 23.97 30.63 8.41
N ALA A 188 24.68 31.36 9.27
CA ALA A 188 25.37 30.82 10.44
C ALA A 188 24.48 30.75 11.70
N GLU A 189 23.26 31.28 11.65
CA GLU A 189 22.29 31.25 12.76
C GLU A 189 21.82 29.81 13.08
N ASP A 190 21.40 29.60 14.33
CA ASP A 190 20.92 28.30 14.79
C ASP A 190 19.74 27.77 13.96
N ARG A 191 19.71 26.45 13.76
CA ARG A 191 18.74 25.74 12.91
C ARG A 191 17.53 25.23 13.69
N GLY A 192 17.39 25.59 14.97
CA GLY A 192 16.23 25.24 15.80
C GLY A 192 14.91 25.69 15.19
N THR A 193 14.86 26.91 14.65
CA THR A 193 13.64 27.45 14.01
C THR A 193 13.27 26.72 12.73
N VAL A 194 14.25 26.25 11.94
CA VAL A 194 14.01 25.46 10.73
C VAL A 194 13.53 24.04 11.06
N LYS A 195 14.00 23.46 12.17
CA LYS A 195 13.49 22.17 12.69
C LYS A 195 12.03 22.26 13.11
N GLN A 196 11.69 23.30 13.85
CA GLN A 196 10.31 23.56 14.28
C GLN A 196 9.40 23.81 13.07
N ALA A 197 9.87 24.62 12.12
CA ALA A 197 9.13 24.95 10.91
C ALA A 197 8.86 23.74 9.99
N LYS A 198 9.77 22.75 9.99
CA LYS A 198 9.56 21.48 9.30
C LYS A 198 8.41 20.66 9.91
N HIS A 199 8.18 20.79 11.22
CA HIS A 199 7.06 20.11 11.88
C HIS A 199 5.75 20.90 11.73
N GLU A 200 5.80 22.23 11.76
CA GLU A 200 4.64 23.12 11.72
C GLU A 200 4.13 23.42 10.29
N GLY A 201 4.87 23.02 9.25
CA GLY A 201 4.46 23.16 7.85
C GLY A 201 4.75 24.53 7.21
N ASN A 202 5.48 25.41 7.89
CA ASN A 202 5.89 26.75 7.42
C ASN A 202 7.38 26.82 7.02
N LEU A 203 7.98 25.69 6.64
CA LEU A 203 9.41 25.57 6.31
C LEU A 203 9.88 26.58 5.25
N HIS A 204 9.08 26.81 4.20
CA HIS A 204 9.45 27.68 3.09
C HIS A 204 9.53 29.17 3.50
N GLU A 205 8.62 29.61 4.36
CA GLU A 205 8.60 30.99 4.88
C GLU A 205 9.82 31.28 5.75
N VAL A 206 10.17 30.34 6.63
CA VAL A 206 11.34 30.47 7.51
C VAL A 206 12.65 30.41 6.72
N LEU A 207 12.74 29.57 5.68
CA LEU A 207 13.90 29.54 4.79
C LEU A 207 14.03 30.84 3.98
N LEU A 208 12.92 31.46 3.57
CA LEU A 208 12.91 32.74 2.88
C LEU A 208 13.38 33.89 3.78
N ASP A 209 12.90 33.98 5.02
CA ASP A 209 13.31 35.02 5.98
C ASP A 209 14.81 34.91 6.33
N ARG A 210 15.30 33.69 6.58
CA ARG A 210 16.74 33.44 6.81
C ARG A 210 17.62 33.80 5.62
N ARG A 211 17.09 33.63 4.40
CA ARG A 211 17.75 33.98 3.15
C ARG A 211 17.76 35.49 2.92
N ALA A 212 16.65 36.19 3.16
CA ALA A 212 16.53 37.64 3.00
C ALA A 212 17.53 38.41 3.89
N LYS A 213 17.87 37.85 5.07
CA LYS A 213 18.89 38.39 5.97
C LYS A 213 20.33 38.28 5.44
N MET A 214 20.58 37.49 4.40
CA MET A 214 21.91 37.33 3.79
C MET A 214 22.14 38.33 2.64
N LYS A 215 23.20 39.14 2.72
CA LYS A 215 23.59 40.15 1.70
C LYS A 215 24.13 39.58 0.37
N SER A 216 23.85 38.32 0.06
CA SER A 216 24.38 37.61 -1.11
C SER A 216 23.29 37.13 -2.07
N ASP A 217 22.06 37.60 -1.88
CA ASP A 217 20.91 37.23 -2.68
C ASP A 217 20.64 38.27 -3.77
N LYS A 218 20.51 37.82 -5.01
CA LYS A 218 20.22 38.68 -6.17
C LYS A 218 18.77 39.21 -6.17
N PHE A 219 17.86 38.53 -5.47
CA PHE A 219 16.42 38.79 -5.50
C PHE A 219 15.87 39.44 -4.21
N CYS A 220 16.65 39.45 -3.13
CA CYS A 220 16.32 40.22 -1.92
C CYS A 220 17.13 41.51 -1.93
N LYS A 221 16.47 42.63 -2.27
CA LYS A 221 16.99 44.00 -2.14
C LYS A 221 16.54 44.60 -0.82
#